data_AF-A0A0S1B2C2-F1
#
_entry.id   AF-A0A0S1B2C2-F1
#
_cell.length_a   1.000
_cell.length_b   1.000
_cell.length_c   1.000
_cell.angle_alpha   90.00
_cell.angle_beta   90.00
_cell.angle_gamma   90.00
#
_symmetry.space_group_name_H-M   'P 1'
#
loop_
_entity.id
_entity.type
_entity.pdbx_description
1 polymer ?
#
loop_
_entity_poly.entity_id
_entity_poly.type
_entity_poly.pdbx_seq_one_letter_code
_entity_poly.pdbx_strand_id
1 'polypeptide(L)'
;MSDERFEFSRRLGQAMSAAGYEPRPAVLFRLFNARYTGRSVSFQSASRWLSGRSIPEQDKLQVLAELFGVAPQTLRFGEPARVAEARGEWNAVGARERAVIDTFLALPPRQRELVGELVKVLAQNGKRPTR
;
A
#
# COMPACT_ATOMS: atom_id res chain seq x y z
N MET A 1 7.34 23.39 2.74
CA MET A 1 6.50 22.79 3.80
C MET A 1 5.05 22.51 3.36
N SER A 2 4.46 23.26 2.42
CA SER A 2 3.12 22.94 1.90
C SER A 2 3.10 21.67 1.06
N ASP A 3 4.18 21.40 0.33
CA ASP A 3 4.27 20.22 -0.55
C ASP A 3 4.25 18.91 0.22
N GLU A 4 4.95 18.81 1.36
CA GLU A 4 4.99 17.57 2.16
C GLU A 4 3.62 17.20 2.72
N ARG A 5 2.84 18.19 3.18
CA ARG A 5 1.49 17.95 3.72
C ARG A 5 0.50 17.57 2.61
N PHE A 6 0.63 18.17 1.43
CA PHE A 6 -0.16 17.83 0.25
C PHE A 6 0.18 16.43 -0.29
N GLU A 7 1.46 16.09 -0.34
CA GLU A 7 1.93 14.77 -0.73
C GLU A 7 1.47 13.68 0.25
N PHE A 8 1.53 13.95 1.56
CA PHE A 8 0.93 13.10 2.57
C PHE A 8 -0.56 12.88 2.33
N SER A 9 -1.34 13.94 2.09
CA SER A 9 -2.78 13.81 1.88
C SER A 9 -3.12 13.02 0.63
N ARG A 10 -2.33 13.19 -0.44
CA ARG A 10 -2.45 12.40 -1.66
C ARG A 10 -2.20 10.91 -1.40
N ARG A 11 -1.12 10.58 -0.70
CA ARG A 11 -0.78 9.18 -0.32
C ARG A 11 -1.83 8.57 0.58
N LEU A 12 -2.35 9.34 1.54
CA LEU A 12 -3.43 8.90 2.42
C LEU A 12 -4.70 8.59 1.64
N GLY A 13 -5.12 9.47 0.72
CA GLY A 13 -6.25 9.21 -0.16
C GLY A 13 -6.05 7.97 -1.03
N GLN A 14 -4.86 7.80 -1.60
CA GLN A 14 -4.50 6.61 -2.38
C GLN A 14 -4.54 5.33 -1.54
N ALA A 15 -4.01 5.36 -0.31
CA ALA A 15 -4.04 4.22 0.60
C ALA A 15 -5.48 3.84 0.98
N MET A 16 -6.35 4.83 1.22
CA MET A 16 -7.77 4.59 1.44
C MET A 16 -8.42 3.90 0.23
N SER A 17 -8.22 4.43 -0.97
CA SER A 17 -8.79 3.84 -2.19
C SER A 17 -8.24 2.44 -2.48
N ALA A 18 -6.95 2.21 -2.27
CA ALA A 18 -6.32 0.90 -2.42
C ALA A 18 -6.86 -0.14 -1.42
N ALA A 19 -7.25 0.30 -0.22
CA ALA A 19 -7.93 -0.52 0.78
C ALA A 19 -9.44 -0.64 0.55
N GLY A 20 -9.98 -0.12 -0.56
CA GLY A 20 -11.40 -0.21 -0.92
C GLY A 20 -12.30 0.83 -0.25
N TYR A 21 -11.72 1.86 0.39
CA TYR A 21 -12.47 2.93 1.04
C TYR A 21 -12.49 4.21 0.20
N GLU A 22 -13.64 4.86 0.18
CA GLU A 22 -13.80 6.18 -0.41
C GLU A 22 -13.01 7.22 0.43
N PRO A 23 -12.12 8.05 -0.17
CA PRO A 23 -11.24 8.99 0.53
C PRO A 23 -11.99 10.23 1.05
N ARG A 24 -12.98 10.00 1.91
CA ARG A 24 -13.84 11.01 2.51
C ARG A 24 -13.54 11.19 4.00
N PRO A 25 -13.55 12.42 4.53
CA PRO A 25 -13.30 12.68 5.95
C PRO A 25 -14.23 11.91 6.90
N ALA A 26 -15.50 11.70 6.52
CA ALA A 26 -16.46 10.95 7.34
C ALA A 26 -16.11 9.45 7.42
N VAL A 27 -15.59 8.87 6.34
CA VAL A 27 -15.15 7.47 6.30
C VAL A 27 -13.89 7.32 7.14
N LEU A 28 -12.89 8.18 6.89
CA LEU A 28 -11.64 8.19 7.64
C LEU A 28 -11.86 8.36 9.15
N PHE A 29 -12.69 9.33 9.55
CA PHE A 29 -13.03 9.59 10.95
C PHE A 29 -13.63 8.36 11.64
N ARG A 30 -14.60 7.69 10.98
CA ARG A 30 -15.26 6.50 11.55
C ARG A 30 -14.29 5.33 11.68
N LEU A 31 -13.53 5.02 10.61
CA LEU A 31 -12.55 3.93 10.62
C LEU A 31 -11.45 4.16 11.66
N PHE A 32 -10.94 5.39 11.73
CA PHE A 32 -9.89 5.74 12.67
C PHE A 32 -10.35 5.57 14.12
N ASN A 33 -11.47 6.19 14.50
CA ASN A 33 -11.96 6.13 15.88
C ASN A 33 -12.46 4.73 16.29
N ALA A 34 -12.87 3.89 15.34
CA ALA A 34 -13.21 2.50 15.63
C ALA A 34 -11.98 1.64 16.01
N ARG A 35 -10.79 2.00 15.50
CA ARG A 35 -9.55 1.24 15.73
C ARG A 35 -8.62 1.87 16.77
N TYR A 36 -8.76 3.17 17.02
CA TYR A 36 -7.89 3.93 17.91
C TYR A 36 -8.33 3.78 19.38
N THR A 37 -7.40 3.37 20.24
CA THR A 37 -7.65 3.16 21.68
C THR A 37 -7.31 4.37 22.55
N GLY A 38 -6.71 5.42 21.96
CA GLY A 38 -6.39 6.67 22.65
C GLY A 38 -7.53 7.70 22.62
N ARG A 39 -7.19 8.98 22.79
CA ARG A 39 -8.16 10.08 22.69
C ARG A 39 -8.73 10.17 21.28
N SER A 40 -10.05 10.02 21.15
CA SER A 40 -10.76 10.09 19.88
C SER A 40 -10.38 11.33 19.09
N VAL A 41 -10.21 11.15 17.79
CA VAL A 41 -9.86 12.22 16.86
C VAL A 41 -11.15 12.88 16.35
N SER A 42 -11.15 14.20 16.24
CA SER A 42 -12.30 14.95 15.70
C SER A 42 -12.43 14.78 14.18
N PHE A 43 -13.65 14.97 13.65
CA PHE A 43 -13.89 15.00 12.20
C PHE A 43 -13.05 16.07 11.49
N GLN A 44 -12.88 17.24 12.13
CA GLN A 44 -12.02 18.32 11.63
C GLN A 44 -10.59 17.86 11.42
N SER A 45 -10.02 17.07 12.33
CA SER A 45 -8.66 16.54 12.19
C SER A 45 -8.56 15.60 10.98
N ALA A 46 -9.50 14.65 10.83
CA ALA A 46 -9.54 13.76 9.67
C ALA A 46 -9.66 14.53 8.34
N SER A 47 -10.48 15.58 8.32
CA SER A 47 -10.62 16.48 7.17
C SER A 47 -9.32 17.21 6.84
N ARG A 48 -8.60 17.70 7.86
CA ARG A 48 -7.30 18.38 7.67
C ARG A 48 -6.21 17.43 7.18
N TRP A 49 -6.25 16.16 7.55
CA TRP A 49 -5.33 15.15 7.02
C TRP A 49 -5.58 14.89 5.53
N LEU A 50 -6.83 14.70 5.12
CA LEU A 50 -7.17 14.46 3.72
C LEU A 50 -7.05 15.70 2.82
N SER A 51 -7.13 16.90 3.38
CA SER A 51 -6.91 18.14 2.64
C SER A 51 -5.47 18.66 2.68
N GLY A 52 -4.55 17.92 3.30
CA GLY A 52 -3.14 18.31 3.38
C GLY A 52 -2.89 19.58 4.22
N ARG A 53 -3.82 19.94 5.12
CA ARG A 53 -3.67 21.09 6.02
C ARG A 53 -2.82 20.76 7.24
N SER A 54 -2.79 19.49 7.64
CA SER A 54 -1.99 19.01 8.77
C SER A 54 -1.52 17.57 8.56
N ILE A 55 -0.39 17.21 9.16
CA ILE A 55 0.07 15.82 9.27
C ILE A 55 -0.25 15.33 10.70
N PRO A 56 -0.76 14.11 10.88
CA PRO A 56 -0.97 13.52 12.20
C PRO A 56 0.33 13.35 12.99
N GLU A 57 0.20 13.31 14.30
CA GLU A 57 1.26 12.85 15.20
C GLU A 57 1.60 11.37 14.94
N GLN A 58 2.75 10.93 15.45
CA GLN A 58 3.31 9.61 15.15
C GLN A 58 2.40 8.44 15.56
N ASP A 59 1.74 8.55 16.71
CA ASP A 59 0.74 7.60 17.22
C ASP A 59 -0.41 7.38 16.22
N LYS A 60 -1.00 8.47 15.72
CA LYS A 60 -2.13 8.46 14.79
C LYS A 60 -1.69 8.03 13.40
N LEU A 61 -0.47 8.41 13.00
CA LEU A 61 0.12 7.98 11.74
C LEU A 61 0.29 6.45 11.69
N GLN A 62 0.75 5.83 12.79
CA GLN A 62 0.88 4.37 12.87
C GLN A 62 -0.47 3.68 12.70
N VAL A 63 -1.52 4.19 13.35
CA VAL A 63 -2.87 3.64 13.25
C VAL A 63 -3.44 3.77 11.84
N LEU A 64 -3.20 4.89 11.17
CA LEU A 64 -3.59 5.07 9.76
C LEU A 64 -2.86 4.09 8.84
N ALA A 65 -1.58 3.88 9.09
CA ALA A 65 -0.75 2.95 8.33
C ALA A 65 -1.26 1.51 8.49
N GLU A 66 -1.56 1.09 9.72
CA GLU A 66 -2.18 -0.20 10.03
C GLU A 66 -3.55 -0.37 9.36
N LEU A 67 -4.41 0.65 9.42
CA LEU A 67 -5.76 0.62 8.85
C LEU A 67 -5.77 0.38 7.34
N PHE A 68 -4.77 0.90 6.62
CA PHE A 68 -4.70 0.82 5.17
C PHE A 68 -3.59 -0.11 4.66
N GLY A 69 -2.95 -0.87 5.54
CA GLY A 69 -1.94 -1.86 5.17
C GLY A 69 -0.69 -1.27 4.51
N VAL A 70 -0.27 -0.07 4.91
CA VAL A 70 0.93 0.62 4.40
C VAL A 70 1.95 0.84 5.52
N ALA A 71 3.22 1.04 5.18
CA ALA A 71 4.23 1.39 6.18
C ALA A 71 4.10 2.86 6.62
N PRO A 72 4.26 3.20 7.91
CA PRO A 72 4.13 4.58 8.41
C PRO A 72 5.08 5.57 7.73
N GLN A 73 6.32 5.14 7.43
CA GLN A 73 7.31 5.96 6.74
C GLN A 73 6.90 6.24 5.29
N THR A 74 6.40 5.22 4.59
CA THR A 74 5.87 5.33 3.23
C THR A 74 4.68 6.28 3.16
N LEU A 75 3.80 6.24 4.17
CA LEU A 75 2.66 7.15 4.25
C LEU A 75 3.11 8.62 4.47
N ARG A 76 4.11 8.84 5.34
CA ARG A 76 4.59 10.18 5.69
C ARG A 76 5.48 10.81 4.62
N PHE A 77 6.53 10.09 4.21
CA PHE A 77 7.58 10.62 3.36
C PHE A 77 7.48 10.13 1.90
N GLY A 78 6.66 9.11 1.64
CA GLY A 78 6.71 8.34 0.40
C GLY A 78 7.70 7.19 0.51
N GLU A 79 7.60 6.20 -0.38
CA GLU A 79 8.72 5.27 -0.57
C GLU A 79 9.94 6.12 -1.00
N PRO A 80 11.15 5.87 -0.45
CA PRO A 80 12.35 6.28 -1.19
C PRO A 80 12.21 5.67 -2.58
N ALA A 81 12.57 6.40 -3.63
CA ALA A 81 12.56 5.89 -5.00
C ALA A 81 13.50 4.68 -5.10
N ARG A 82 13.06 3.52 -4.61
CA ARG A 82 13.59 2.24 -5.01
C ARG A 82 13.14 2.12 -6.44
N VAL A 83 14.13 2.00 -7.32
CA VAL A 83 13.95 1.43 -8.64
C VAL A 83 13.30 0.06 -8.43
N ALA A 84 11.98 0.04 -8.40
CA ALA A 84 11.15 -1.13 -8.16
C ALA A 84 9.87 -0.91 -8.97
N GLU A 85 10.02 -1.22 -10.26
CA GLU A 85 9.06 -1.94 -11.08
C GLU A 85 7.58 -1.62 -10.84
N ALA A 86 7.05 -0.81 -11.76
CA ALA A 86 5.72 -0.92 -12.35
C ALA A 86 4.69 -1.77 -11.58
N ARG A 87 4.17 -1.23 -10.47
CA ARG A 87 2.83 -1.63 -9.96
C ARG A 87 1.71 -1.40 -11.00
N GLY A 88 2.01 -0.76 -12.13
CA GLY A 88 1.11 -0.63 -13.28
C GLY A 88 0.82 -1.93 -14.03
N GLU A 89 1.66 -2.97 -13.90
CA GLU A 89 1.44 -4.23 -14.66
C GLU A 89 0.43 -5.17 -14.01
N TRP A 90 0.13 -5.04 -12.71
CA TRP A 90 -0.83 -5.93 -12.02
C TRP A 90 -2.28 -5.78 -12.50
N ASN A 91 -2.61 -4.65 -13.14
CA ASN A 91 -3.91 -4.42 -13.78
C ASN A 91 -3.97 -4.90 -15.24
N ALA A 92 -2.82 -5.32 -15.82
CA ALA A 92 -2.71 -5.90 -17.15
C ALA A 92 -2.58 -7.44 -17.13
N VAL A 93 -2.60 -8.05 -15.94
CA VAL A 93 -2.56 -9.50 -15.73
C VAL A 93 -3.89 -10.11 -16.22
N GLY A 94 -3.84 -10.85 -17.32
CA GLY A 94 -4.98 -11.58 -17.86
C GLY A 94 -5.52 -12.63 -16.88
N ALA A 95 -6.72 -13.17 -17.17
CA ALA A 95 -7.39 -14.14 -16.30
C ALA A 95 -6.51 -15.38 -16.00
N ARG A 96 -5.62 -15.73 -16.93
CA ARG A 96 -4.71 -16.87 -16.80
C ARG A 96 -3.59 -16.59 -15.80
N GLU A 97 -2.96 -15.44 -15.89
CA GLU A 97 -1.88 -15.04 -14.99
C GLU A 97 -2.42 -14.84 -13.57
N ARG A 98 -3.67 -14.36 -13.43
CA ARG A 98 -4.35 -14.25 -12.13
C ARG A 98 -4.53 -15.61 -11.46
N ALA A 99 -5.05 -16.60 -12.20
CA ALA A 99 -5.25 -17.95 -11.68
C ALA A 99 -3.94 -18.60 -11.23
N VAL A 100 -2.83 -18.34 -11.94
CA VAL A 100 -1.50 -18.84 -11.55
C VAL A 100 -1.02 -18.21 -10.24
N ILE A 101 -1.22 -16.90 -10.07
CA ILE A 101 -0.84 -16.19 -8.85
C ILE A 101 -1.67 -16.68 -7.66
N ASP A 102 -2.99 -16.80 -7.81
CA ASP A 102 -3.87 -17.27 -6.72
C ASP A 102 -3.51 -18.71 -6.31
N THR A 103 -3.23 -19.57 -7.29
CA THR A 103 -2.76 -20.93 -7.03
C THR A 103 -1.43 -20.94 -6.30
N PHE A 104 -0.48 -20.09 -6.72
CA PHE A 104 0.83 -19.98 -6.08
C PHE A 104 0.71 -19.50 -4.62
N LEU A 105 -0.14 -18.52 -4.34
CA LEU A 105 -0.36 -18.01 -2.98
C LEU A 105 -1.00 -19.05 -2.06
N ALA A 106 -1.80 -19.97 -2.60
CA ALA A 106 -2.42 -21.06 -1.85
C ALA A 106 -1.44 -22.21 -1.49
N LEU A 107 -0.22 -22.22 -2.04
CA LEU A 107 0.74 -23.30 -1.80
C LEU A 107 1.38 -23.23 -0.40
N PRO A 108 1.71 -24.38 0.21
CA PRO A 108 2.51 -24.45 1.42
C PRO A 108 3.89 -23.76 1.25
N PRO A 109 4.48 -23.21 2.33
CA PRO A 109 5.72 -22.42 2.24
C PRO A 109 6.85 -23.12 1.47
N ARG A 110 7.09 -24.40 1.75
CA ARG A 110 8.13 -25.21 1.08
C ARG A 110 7.90 -25.36 -0.42
N GLN A 111 6.64 -25.40 -0.86
CA GLN A 111 6.31 -25.51 -2.28
C GLN A 111 6.42 -24.14 -2.98
N ARG A 112 6.09 -23.05 -2.29
CA ARG A 112 6.31 -21.69 -2.81
C ARG A 112 7.79 -21.39 -3.04
N GLU A 113 8.66 -21.82 -2.14
CA GLU A 113 10.12 -21.69 -2.31
C GLU A 113 10.60 -22.41 -3.56
N LEU A 114 10.19 -23.67 -3.76
CA LEU A 114 10.55 -24.46 -4.93
C LEU A 114 10.07 -23.81 -6.24
N VAL A 115 8.83 -23.32 -6.27
CA VAL A 115 8.29 -22.63 -7.46
C VAL A 115 9.03 -21.30 -7.68
N GLY A 116 9.38 -20.57 -6.61
CA GLY A 116 10.18 -19.35 -6.71
C GLY A 116 11.57 -19.60 -7.30
N GLU A 117 12.26 -20.66 -6.88
CA GLU A 117 13.54 -21.07 -7.45
C GLU A 117 13.41 -21.49 -8.93
N LEU A 118 12.36 -22.23 -9.29
CA LEU A 118 12.10 -22.59 -10.68
C LEU A 118 11.90 -21.35 -11.57
N VAL A 119 11.10 -20.39 -11.11
CA VAL A 119 10.87 -19.12 -11.84
C VAL A 119 12.18 -18.36 -12.00
N LYS A 120 13.02 -18.28 -10.96
CA LYS A 120 14.35 -17.66 -11.05
C LYS A 120 15.24 -18.34 -12.09
N VAL A 121 15.29 -19.67 -12.10
CA VAL A 121 16.08 -20.45 -13.07
C VAL A 121 15.59 -20.20 -14.50
N LEU A 122 14.27 -20.24 -14.72
CA LEU A 122 13.68 -19.97 -16.03
C LEU A 122 13.95 -18.55 -16.51
N ALA A 123 13.86 -17.55 -15.62
CA ALA A 123 14.15 -16.16 -15.94
C ALA A 123 15.65 -15.92 -16.27
N GLN A 124 16.56 -16.64 -15.63
CA GLN A 124 18.00 -16.58 -15.94
C GLN A 124 18.31 -17.22 -17.29
N ASN A 125 17.66 -18.34 -17.62
CA ASN A 125 17.82 -19.01 -18.91
C ASN A 125 17.20 -18.23 -20.07
N GLY A 126 16.08 -17.55 -19.87
CA GLY A 126 15.46 -16.67 -20.87
C GLY A 126 16.26 -15.39 -21.17
N LYS A 127 17.21 -15.01 -20.29
CA LYS A 127 18.10 -13.86 -20.48
C LYS A 127 19.43 -14.19 -21.18
N ARG A 128 19.71 -15.46 -21.50
CA ARG A 128 20.88 -15.81 -22.33
C ARG A 128 20.60 -15.38 -23.78
N PRO A 129 21.34 -14.41 -24.35
CA PRO A 129 21.27 -14.21 -25.79
C PRO A 129 21.79 -15.49 -26.45
N THR A 130 20.95 -16.06 -27.31
CA THR A 130 21.35 -17.07 -28.30
C THR A 130 22.61 -16.57 -29.01
N ARG A 131 23.67 -17.38 -28.93
CA ARG A 131 24.95 -17.15 -29.57
C ARG A 131 24.90 -17.54 -31.04
#